data_AF-A0A7L4CX14-F1
#
_entry.id   AF-A0A7L4CX14-F1
#
_cell.length_a   1.000
_cell.length_b   1.000
_cell.length_c   1.000
_cell.angle_alpha   90.00
_cell.angle_beta   90.00
_cell.angle_gamma   90.00
#
_symmetry.space_group_name_H-M   'P 1'
#
loop_
_entity.id
_entity.type
_entity.pdbx_description
1 polymer ?
#
loop_
_entity_poly.entity_id
_entity_poly.type
_entity_poly.pdbx_seq_one_letter_code
_entity_poly.pdbx_strand_id
1 'polypeptide(L)'
;VHAPILITYTFCYSISECMMQIYENTYFQGGDLTMVFTPSANYCQVVCTYHPTCLLFTYLPATWTKDPAKRFSCYLKDSDTEMLPKVDMEGAISGHSLKQCNIQISACSPDVHIGLDMEGKIYNVTVTNSYQQCQKRCTNDNHCHFFTYTSETFHNASFRKKCFLKHTSVGTPTSINVLDEVVSGFSLKPCQLSEIDCQMDIFEDQEFLGINITSFFTPDISVCQTICTYFPKCLFFTFFTKEWQIKSQRNLCLLKTSTSGIPEALISRENAVSGFGLLNCRKSFPACNSRTYVHMDFLGDELNVTYTKGHRACQQVCTDVIRCQFFTYFPLQDSCNEERKCECHLRMSTNGSPVEIVHGPGRISGYSLRLCKKRASTVCMQHSARTIRIIGGTDSSPGEWPWQVSLHVKLSRQRHLCGGSIISNQWILTAAHCVMSLENPNIWRVYAGILKQSEINEDTPFFKVEEIIVHPQYKYAQTGYDIALMKLDKPMNFTDRQLPICLPSKEDANILYTDCWVIGWGYRKEKG
;
A
#
# COMPACT_ATOMS: atom_id res chain seq x y z
N VAL A 1 50.44 20.03 31.60
CA VAL A 1 49.02 19.64 31.62
C VAL A 1 48.33 20.28 30.44
N HIS A 2 48.33 19.62 29.28
CA HIS A 2 47.58 20.04 28.09
C HIS A 2 46.81 18.80 27.63
N ALA A 3 45.52 18.75 27.97
CA ALA A 3 44.61 17.73 27.49
C ALA A 3 43.98 18.23 26.17
N PRO A 4 44.02 17.45 25.08
CA PRO A 4 43.31 17.81 23.86
C PRO A 4 41.81 17.57 24.06
N ILE A 5 41.02 18.60 23.74
CA ILE A 5 39.56 18.53 23.70
C ILE A 5 39.17 17.68 22.48
N LEU A 6 38.69 16.47 22.73
CA LEU A 6 38.11 15.61 21.72
C LEU A 6 36.71 16.14 21.38
N ILE A 7 36.57 16.84 20.25
CA ILE A 7 35.26 17.21 19.71
C ILE A 7 34.69 15.96 19.04
N THR A 8 33.86 15.21 19.76
CA THR A 8 33.05 14.15 19.18
C THR A 8 31.93 14.77 18.35
N TYR A 9 32.06 14.72 17.02
CA TYR A 9 30.95 14.96 16.10
C TYR A 9 30.00 13.77 16.18
N THR A 10 28.99 13.87 17.03
CA THR A 10 27.84 12.96 17.02
C THR A 10 27.01 13.29 15.78
N PHE A 11 27.23 12.61 14.66
CA PHE A 11 26.28 12.62 13.54
C PHE A 11 25.01 11.94 14.02
N CYS A 12 24.05 12.75 14.48
CA CYS A 12 22.69 12.31 14.72
C CYS A 12 22.08 12.04 13.34
N TYR A 13 22.07 10.77 12.90
CA TYR A 13 21.18 10.36 11.82
C TYR A 13 19.76 10.55 12.34
N SER A 14 19.10 11.64 11.96
CA SER A 14 17.67 11.79 12.19
C SER A 14 16.98 10.73 11.35
N ILE A 15 16.39 9.74 12.02
CA ILE A 15 15.40 8.88 11.37
C ILE A 15 14.29 9.82 10.93
N SER A 16 14.02 9.88 9.63
CA SER A 16 12.90 10.65 9.14
C SER A 16 11.58 10.11 9.75
N GLU A 17 10.98 10.87 10.66
CA GLU A 17 9.74 10.49 11.33
C GLU A 17 8.55 10.58 10.36
N CYS A 18 7.59 9.65 10.49
CA CYS A 18 6.34 9.71 9.74
C CYS A 18 5.53 10.95 10.12
N MET A 19 5.42 11.90 9.19
CA MET A 19 4.59 13.09 9.37
C MET A 19 3.23 12.92 8.70
N MET A 20 2.21 12.56 9.48
CA MET A 20 0.81 12.54 9.02
C MET A 20 0.08 13.87 9.28
N GLN A 21 0.78 14.87 9.83
CA GLN A 21 0.18 16.15 10.18
C GLN A 21 -0.27 16.91 8.92
N ILE A 22 -1.51 17.36 8.95
CA ILE A 22 -2.08 18.31 8.00
C ILE A 22 -2.07 19.70 8.65
N TYR A 23 -1.64 20.70 7.89
CA TYR A 23 -1.54 22.09 8.32
C TYR A 23 -2.62 22.91 7.62
N GLU A 24 -3.64 23.31 8.36
CA GLU A 24 -4.66 24.23 7.88
C GLU A 24 -4.14 25.67 7.87
N ASN A 25 -4.71 26.50 6.99
CA ASN A 25 -4.34 27.90 6.77
C ASN A 25 -2.82 28.10 6.56
N THR A 26 -2.15 27.14 5.95
CA THR A 26 -0.69 27.11 5.82
C THR A 26 -0.30 26.84 4.38
N TYR A 27 0.65 27.64 3.87
CA TYR A 27 1.29 27.46 2.57
C TYR A 27 2.78 27.18 2.75
N PHE A 28 3.30 26.14 2.08
CA PHE A 28 4.75 25.89 2.02
C PHE A 28 5.39 26.69 0.91
N GLN A 29 6.27 27.63 1.26
CA GLN A 29 6.88 28.55 0.31
C GLN A 29 8.05 27.89 -0.45
N GLY A 30 8.01 27.95 -1.78
CA GLY A 30 9.05 27.40 -2.66
C GLY A 30 8.97 25.88 -2.83
N GLY A 31 10.06 25.30 -3.35
CA GLY A 31 10.21 23.85 -3.56
C GLY A 31 9.31 23.25 -4.63
N ASP A 32 8.66 24.07 -5.47
CA ASP A 32 7.66 23.61 -6.44
C ASP A 32 8.25 22.69 -7.52
N LEU A 33 7.73 21.47 -7.60
CA LEU A 33 8.05 20.50 -8.65
C LEU A 33 7.10 20.65 -9.83
N THR A 34 5.81 20.56 -9.55
CA THR A 34 4.73 20.62 -10.54
C THR A 34 3.40 20.92 -9.85
N MET A 35 2.43 21.37 -10.64
CA MET A 35 1.07 21.66 -10.20
C MET A 35 0.09 20.73 -10.93
N VAL A 36 -0.80 20.13 -10.15
CA VAL A 36 -1.89 19.27 -10.63
C VAL A 36 -3.21 19.68 -9.99
N PHE A 37 -4.34 19.17 -10.47
CA PHE A 37 -5.65 19.44 -9.87
C PHE A 37 -6.17 18.22 -9.13
N THR A 38 -6.62 18.40 -7.90
CA THR A 38 -7.17 17.32 -7.07
C THR A 38 -8.46 17.76 -6.38
N PRO A 39 -9.46 16.90 -6.23
CA PRO A 39 -10.73 17.31 -5.63
C PRO A 39 -10.66 17.54 -4.12
N SER A 40 -9.61 17.05 -3.47
CA SER A 40 -9.38 17.21 -2.03
C SER A 40 -7.89 17.25 -1.69
N ALA A 41 -7.58 17.73 -0.48
CA ALA A 41 -6.24 17.67 0.10
C ALA A 41 -5.78 16.22 0.33
N ASN A 42 -6.68 15.32 0.73
CA ASN A 42 -6.37 13.89 0.89
C ASN A 42 -5.89 13.27 -0.43
N TYR A 43 -6.58 13.57 -1.54
CA TYR A 43 -6.13 13.08 -2.84
C TYR A 43 -4.83 13.76 -3.30
N CYS A 44 -4.61 15.04 -2.97
CA CYS A 44 -3.32 15.72 -3.17
C CYS A 44 -2.17 15.01 -2.43
N GLN A 45 -2.40 14.57 -1.19
CA GLN A 45 -1.44 13.77 -0.44
C GLN A 45 -1.14 12.43 -1.10
N VAL A 46 -2.15 11.73 -1.64
CA VAL A 46 -1.97 10.49 -2.40
C VAL A 46 -1.10 10.75 -3.64
N VAL A 47 -1.40 11.79 -4.41
CA VAL A 47 -0.61 12.15 -5.60
C VAL A 47 0.84 12.47 -5.23
N CYS A 48 1.07 13.26 -4.17
CA CYS A 48 2.41 13.53 -3.67
C CYS A 48 3.12 12.24 -3.21
N THR A 49 2.42 11.33 -2.54
CA THR A 49 2.98 10.07 -2.06
C THR A 49 3.49 9.19 -3.19
N TYR A 50 2.76 9.10 -4.30
CA TYR A 50 3.16 8.30 -5.47
C TYR A 50 4.10 9.04 -6.44
N HIS A 51 4.17 10.38 -6.39
CA HIS A 51 5.14 11.14 -7.18
C HIS A 51 6.59 10.83 -6.71
N PRO A 52 7.55 10.56 -7.61
CA PRO A 52 8.87 10.00 -7.25
C PRO A 52 9.70 10.88 -6.29
N THR A 53 9.60 12.20 -6.44
CA THR A 53 10.38 13.18 -5.67
C THR A 53 9.57 14.01 -4.67
N CYS A 54 8.22 13.96 -4.70
CA CYS A 54 7.42 14.84 -3.85
C CYS A 54 7.51 14.41 -2.38
N LEU A 55 7.88 15.35 -1.51
CA LEU A 55 7.93 15.16 -0.06
C LEU A 55 6.82 15.92 0.65
N LEU A 56 6.41 17.05 0.09
CA LEU A 56 5.53 18.05 0.68
C LEU A 56 4.48 18.48 -0.36
N PHE A 57 3.32 18.92 0.09
CA PHE A 57 2.33 19.50 -0.81
C PHE A 57 1.62 20.70 -0.19
N THR A 58 1.09 21.56 -1.05
CA THR A 58 0.10 22.57 -0.67
C THR A 58 -1.10 22.49 -1.60
N TYR A 59 -2.29 22.39 -1.01
CA TYR A 59 -3.57 22.29 -1.68
C TYR A 59 -4.39 23.56 -1.47
N LEU A 60 -4.97 24.08 -2.54
CA LEU A 60 -5.81 25.27 -2.54
C LEU A 60 -7.26 24.88 -2.87
N PRO A 61 -8.21 24.98 -1.93
CA PRO A 61 -9.61 24.61 -2.15
C PRO A 61 -10.33 25.62 -3.04
N ALA A 62 -11.57 25.28 -3.44
CA ALA A 62 -12.42 26.14 -4.27
C ALA A 62 -12.64 27.54 -3.70
N THR A 63 -12.73 27.65 -2.37
CA THR A 63 -13.02 28.89 -1.64
C THR A 63 -11.84 29.85 -1.60
N TRP A 64 -10.63 29.40 -1.94
CA TRP A 64 -9.40 30.16 -1.75
C TRP A 64 -9.25 31.35 -2.70
N THR A 65 -9.68 31.21 -3.96
CA THR A 65 -9.43 32.21 -5.00
C THR A 65 -10.66 32.51 -5.85
N LYS A 66 -10.77 33.79 -6.23
CA LYS A 66 -11.74 34.25 -7.23
C LYS A 66 -11.34 33.84 -8.65
N ASP A 67 -10.06 33.55 -8.90
CA ASP A 67 -9.56 33.01 -10.16
C ASP A 67 -9.91 31.52 -10.28
N PRO A 68 -10.89 31.14 -11.12
CA PRO A 68 -11.34 29.76 -11.23
C PRO A 68 -10.22 28.82 -11.71
N ALA A 69 -9.23 29.32 -12.44
CA ALA A 69 -8.14 28.52 -13.01
C ALA A 69 -7.15 28.00 -11.94
N LYS A 70 -7.18 28.57 -10.73
CA LYS A 70 -6.29 28.22 -9.61
C LYS A 70 -7.01 27.46 -8.48
N ARG A 71 -8.30 27.17 -8.66
CA ARG A 71 -9.07 26.37 -7.69
C ARG A 71 -8.65 24.92 -7.77
N PHE A 72 -8.69 24.22 -6.63
CA PHE A 72 -8.34 22.81 -6.51
C PHE A 72 -6.87 22.48 -6.90
N SER A 73 -6.01 23.49 -6.95
CA SER A 73 -4.60 23.31 -7.28
C SER A 73 -3.86 22.62 -6.15
N CYS A 74 -3.12 21.59 -6.51
CA CYS A 74 -2.25 20.79 -5.66
C CYS A 74 -0.81 21.00 -6.15
N TYR A 75 -0.03 21.72 -5.35
CA TYR A 75 1.38 21.99 -5.60
C TYR A 75 2.21 20.89 -4.95
N LEU A 76 2.90 20.10 -5.77
CA LEU A 76 3.82 19.07 -5.32
C LEU A 76 5.19 19.69 -5.11
N LYS A 77 5.85 19.38 -3.98
CA LYS A 77 7.06 20.06 -3.55
C LYS A 77 8.15 19.10 -3.05
N ASP A 78 9.40 19.49 -3.23
CA ASP A 78 10.61 18.85 -2.67
C ASP A 78 11.43 19.88 -1.87
N SER A 79 12.26 19.37 -0.96
CA SER A 79 13.22 20.17 -0.19
C SER A 79 14.40 19.31 0.23
N ASP A 80 15.62 19.82 0.05
CA ASP A 80 16.85 19.17 0.53
C ASP A 80 16.87 18.99 2.06
N THR A 81 16.14 19.84 2.78
CA THR A 81 16.04 19.81 4.26
C THR A 81 14.81 19.07 4.77
N GLU A 82 14.03 18.45 3.87
CA GLU A 82 12.75 17.78 4.16
C GLU A 82 11.63 18.70 4.71
N MET A 83 11.93 19.98 4.93
CA MET A 83 11.02 21.01 5.39
C MET A 83 11.04 22.22 4.47
N LEU A 84 9.95 22.97 4.44
CA LEU A 84 9.85 24.25 3.75
C LEU A 84 9.33 25.33 4.70
N PRO A 85 9.67 26.61 4.46
CA PRO A 85 9.11 27.72 5.22
C PRO A 85 7.58 27.70 5.17
N LYS A 86 6.96 27.81 6.35
CA LYS A 86 5.50 27.85 6.51
C LYS A 86 5.06 29.31 6.53
N VAL A 87 4.12 29.66 5.67
CA VAL A 87 3.52 30.99 5.62
C VAL A 87 2.03 30.85 5.90
N ASP A 88 1.51 31.68 6.80
CA ASP A 88 0.08 31.73 7.07
C ASP A 88 -0.66 32.18 5.80
N MET A 89 -1.58 31.35 5.36
CA MET A 89 -2.40 31.59 4.18
C MET A 89 -3.77 30.97 4.40
N GLU A 90 -4.75 31.81 4.73
CA GLU A 90 -6.12 31.40 5.02
C GLU A 90 -6.69 30.53 3.90
N GLY A 91 -7.28 29.39 4.26
CA GLY A 91 -7.86 28.40 3.36
C GLY A 91 -6.86 27.44 2.70
N ALA A 92 -5.56 27.71 2.70
CA ALA A 92 -4.57 26.76 2.17
C ALA A 92 -4.38 25.56 3.10
N ILE A 93 -4.24 24.36 2.54
CA ILE A 93 -4.03 23.12 3.30
C ILE A 93 -2.70 22.51 2.85
N SER A 94 -1.73 22.40 3.74
CA SER A 94 -0.43 21.81 3.44
C SER A 94 -0.21 20.51 4.20
N GLY A 95 0.67 19.64 3.71
CA GLY A 95 0.98 18.37 4.35
C GLY A 95 2.18 17.66 3.76
N HIS A 96 2.52 16.51 4.34
CA HIS A 96 3.64 15.68 3.90
C HIS A 96 3.14 14.47 3.09
N SER A 97 4.02 13.96 2.24
CA SER A 97 3.85 12.66 1.61
C SER A 97 3.87 11.54 2.66
N LEU A 98 3.21 10.43 2.38
CA LEU A 98 3.18 9.27 3.29
C LEU A 98 4.39 8.34 3.09
N LYS A 99 5.43 8.76 2.36
CA LYS A 99 6.61 7.93 2.04
C LYS A 99 7.40 7.48 3.28
N GLN A 100 7.44 8.32 4.33
CA GLN A 100 8.09 8.00 5.60
C GLN A 100 7.20 7.16 6.54
N CYS A 101 5.93 6.94 6.18
CA CYS A 101 4.96 6.35 7.08
C CYS A 101 4.93 4.83 7.01
N ASN A 102 4.91 4.20 8.19
CA ASN A 102 4.78 2.75 8.34
C ASN A 102 3.32 2.30 8.23
N ILE A 103 2.66 2.70 7.15
CA ILE A 103 1.25 2.41 6.86
C ILE A 103 1.12 1.75 5.50
N GLN A 104 -0.02 1.07 5.27
CA GLN A 104 -0.34 0.59 3.93
C GLN A 104 -0.67 1.79 3.04
N ILE A 105 0.26 2.17 2.17
CA ILE A 105 0.03 3.16 1.12
C ILE A 105 -0.85 2.54 0.03
N SER A 106 -1.89 3.26 -0.37
CA SER A 106 -2.83 2.85 -1.40
C SER A 106 -3.15 4.01 -2.33
N ALA A 107 -3.22 3.74 -3.63
CA ALA A 107 -3.69 4.68 -4.65
C ALA A 107 -5.23 4.64 -4.81
N CYS A 108 -5.91 3.77 -4.07
CA CYS A 108 -7.37 3.67 -4.10
C CYS A 108 -8.03 4.94 -3.53
N SER A 109 -8.94 5.54 -4.31
CA SER A 109 -9.77 6.67 -3.91
C SER A 109 -11.24 6.36 -4.20
N PRO A 110 -11.97 5.76 -3.24
CA PRO A 110 -13.38 5.40 -3.43
C PRO A 110 -14.31 6.61 -3.40
N ASP A 111 -13.83 7.74 -2.89
CA ASP A 111 -14.61 8.97 -2.70
C ASP A 111 -15.21 9.48 -4.02
N VAL A 112 -16.42 10.01 -3.91
CA VAL A 112 -17.10 10.74 -4.98
C VAL A 112 -17.33 12.18 -4.55
N HIS A 113 -17.31 13.09 -5.52
CA HIS A 113 -17.35 14.52 -5.28
C HIS A 113 -18.59 15.12 -5.93
N ILE A 114 -19.57 15.43 -5.08
CA ILE A 114 -20.82 16.07 -5.47
C ILE A 114 -20.54 17.54 -5.79
N GLY A 115 -21.13 18.05 -6.85
CA GLY A 115 -21.01 19.45 -7.24
C GLY A 115 -19.68 19.79 -7.92
N LEU A 116 -18.86 18.79 -8.26
CA LEU A 116 -17.57 18.99 -8.94
C LEU A 116 -17.57 18.33 -10.31
N ASP A 117 -17.16 19.08 -11.33
CA ASP A 117 -16.84 18.58 -12.67
C ASP A 117 -15.32 18.51 -12.83
N MET A 118 -14.81 17.29 -13.07
CA MET A 118 -13.39 17.05 -13.30
C MET A 118 -13.10 17.05 -14.80
N GLU A 119 -12.36 18.04 -15.29
CA GLU A 119 -12.08 18.19 -16.72
C GLU A 119 -10.99 17.23 -17.19
N GLY A 120 -11.15 16.74 -18.42
CA GLY A 120 -10.22 15.83 -19.07
C GLY A 120 -10.68 15.48 -20.47
N LYS A 121 -9.91 14.64 -21.18
CA LYS A 121 -10.30 14.22 -22.53
C LYS A 121 -11.49 13.25 -22.44
N ILE A 122 -12.67 13.72 -22.85
CA ILE A 122 -13.87 12.90 -22.97
C ILE A 122 -13.72 12.04 -24.22
N TYR A 123 -13.83 10.73 -24.07
CA TYR A 123 -13.78 9.77 -25.19
C TYR A 123 -14.99 8.85 -25.25
N ASN A 124 -15.79 8.78 -24.17
CA ASN A 124 -16.99 7.97 -24.13
C ASN A 124 -18.08 8.67 -23.29
N VAL A 125 -19.29 8.79 -23.84
CA VAL A 125 -20.45 9.36 -23.17
C VAL A 125 -21.63 8.43 -23.30
N THR A 126 -22.24 8.03 -22.18
CA THR A 126 -23.37 7.10 -22.18
C THR A 126 -24.46 7.48 -21.21
N VAL A 127 -25.67 6.96 -21.44
CA VAL A 127 -26.79 7.11 -20.51
C VAL A 127 -26.65 6.09 -19.39
N THR A 128 -26.83 6.51 -18.15
CA THR A 128 -26.83 5.64 -16.98
C THR A 128 -27.73 6.19 -15.88
N ASN A 129 -28.29 5.30 -15.06
CA ASN A 129 -29.28 5.69 -14.06
C ASN A 129 -28.67 6.17 -12.74
N SER A 130 -27.36 5.99 -12.53
CA SER A 130 -26.70 6.44 -11.30
C SER A 130 -25.20 6.66 -11.46
N TYR A 131 -24.61 7.45 -10.56
CA TYR A 131 -23.17 7.65 -10.53
C TYR A 131 -22.40 6.37 -10.20
N GLN A 132 -22.96 5.45 -9.41
CA GLN A 132 -22.31 4.16 -9.08
C GLN A 132 -22.14 3.30 -10.33
N GLN A 133 -23.15 3.27 -11.21
CA GLN A 133 -23.03 2.59 -12.50
C GLN A 133 -21.98 3.25 -13.39
N CYS A 134 -21.90 4.59 -13.38
CA CYS A 134 -20.86 5.34 -14.08
C CYS A 134 -19.45 5.00 -13.55
N GLN A 135 -19.28 4.96 -12.22
CA GLN A 135 -18.01 4.60 -11.57
C GLN A 135 -17.60 3.16 -11.88
N LYS A 136 -18.55 2.21 -11.85
CA LYS A 136 -18.32 0.83 -12.25
C LYS A 136 -17.86 0.75 -13.70
N ARG A 137 -18.51 1.49 -14.60
CA ARG A 137 -18.11 1.57 -16.02
C ARG A 137 -16.71 2.14 -16.19
N CYS A 138 -16.36 3.23 -15.50
CA CYS A 138 -15.00 3.78 -15.51
C CYS A 138 -13.96 2.80 -14.93
N THR A 139 -14.35 2.02 -13.93
CA THR A 139 -13.48 0.98 -13.35
C THR A 139 -13.21 -0.13 -14.36
N ASN A 140 -14.23 -0.50 -15.13
CA ASN A 140 -14.19 -1.56 -16.14
C ASN A 140 -13.92 -1.06 -17.57
N ASP A 141 -13.16 0.03 -17.73
CA ASP A 141 -12.74 0.55 -19.04
C ASP A 141 -11.23 0.81 -19.03
N ASN A 142 -10.49 0.35 -20.03
CA ASN A 142 -9.01 0.39 -20.03
C ASN A 142 -8.43 1.81 -19.97
N HIS A 143 -9.11 2.81 -20.53
CA HIS A 143 -8.58 4.17 -20.62
C HIS A 143 -9.10 5.10 -19.53
N CYS A 144 -10.17 4.75 -18.82
CA CYS A 144 -10.80 5.67 -17.88
C CYS A 144 -9.94 5.90 -16.63
N HIS A 145 -9.61 7.16 -16.37
CA HIS A 145 -8.96 7.62 -15.13
C HIS A 145 -9.99 8.09 -14.12
N PHE A 146 -10.95 8.90 -14.57
CA PHE A 146 -12.03 9.45 -13.77
C PHE A 146 -13.27 9.71 -14.63
N PHE A 147 -14.40 9.96 -13.97
CA PHE A 147 -15.68 10.19 -14.63
C PHE A 147 -16.39 11.41 -14.04
N THR A 148 -17.35 11.92 -14.81
CA THR A 148 -18.38 12.84 -14.32
C THR A 148 -19.74 12.28 -14.69
N TYR A 149 -20.66 12.26 -13.73
CA TYR A 149 -22.05 11.87 -13.89
C TYR A 149 -22.95 13.07 -13.69
N THR A 150 -23.93 13.23 -14.55
CA THR A 150 -24.97 14.28 -14.50
C THR A 150 -26.27 13.67 -14.01
N SER A 151 -26.88 14.28 -13.00
CA SER A 151 -28.09 13.77 -12.38
C SER A 151 -29.33 13.92 -13.28
N GLU A 152 -30.48 13.41 -12.81
CA GLU A 152 -31.76 13.57 -13.50
C GLU A 152 -32.26 15.02 -13.50
N THR A 153 -31.85 15.81 -12.50
CA THR A 153 -32.28 17.21 -12.36
C THR A 153 -31.41 18.17 -13.14
N PHE A 154 -30.27 17.71 -13.69
CA PHE A 154 -29.30 18.52 -14.41
C PHE A 154 -29.97 19.52 -15.37
N HIS A 155 -29.63 20.80 -15.21
CA HIS A 155 -30.27 21.93 -15.91
C HIS A 155 -30.48 21.71 -17.41
N ASN A 156 -29.51 21.12 -18.12
CA ASN A 156 -29.64 20.81 -19.54
C ASN A 156 -30.22 19.40 -19.77
N ALA A 157 -31.43 19.34 -20.31
CA ALA A 157 -32.16 18.10 -20.53
C ALA A 157 -31.40 17.06 -21.40
N SER A 158 -30.63 17.50 -22.38
CA SER A 158 -29.84 16.62 -23.27
C SER A 158 -28.69 15.92 -22.55
N PHE A 159 -28.23 16.51 -21.45
CA PHE A 159 -27.14 15.99 -20.65
C PHE A 159 -27.61 15.24 -19.40
N ARG A 160 -28.90 15.16 -19.10
CA ARG A 160 -29.38 14.41 -17.93
C ARG A 160 -29.02 12.92 -18.01
N LYS A 161 -28.67 12.33 -16.86
CA LYS A 161 -28.33 10.90 -16.74
C LYS A 161 -27.15 10.48 -17.61
N LYS A 162 -26.21 11.39 -17.93
CA LYS A 162 -25.03 11.08 -18.74
C LYS A 162 -23.82 10.77 -17.86
N CYS A 163 -23.09 9.75 -18.26
CA CYS A 163 -21.80 9.35 -17.73
C CYS A 163 -20.72 9.69 -18.75
N PHE A 164 -19.79 10.55 -18.35
CA PHE A 164 -18.66 11.00 -19.16
C PHE A 164 -17.39 10.32 -18.63
N LEU A 165 -16.80 9.43 -19.43
CA LEU A 165 -15.52 8.79 -19.10
C LEU A 165 -14.38 9.66 -19.64
N LYS A 166 -13.38 9.90 -18.80
CA LYS A 166 -12.32 10.87 -19.05
C LYS A 166 -10.94 10.29 -18.72
N HIS A 167 -9.93 10.79 -19.42
CA HIS A 167 -8.52 10.46 -19.17
C HIS A 167 -7.61 11.67 -19.44
N THR A 168 -6.41 11.68 -18.85
CA THR A 168 -5.39 12.73 -19.05
C THR A 168 -4.00 12.13 -19.19
N SER A 169 -2.96 12.96 -19.40
CA SER A 169 -1.56 12.50 -19.42
C SER A 169 -1.05 12.01 -18.08
N VAL A 170 -1.53 12.60 -16.98
CA VAL A 170 -0.99 12.43 -15.63
C VAL A 170 -1.95 11.69 -14.69
N GLY A 171 -3.14 11.29 -15.16
CA GLY A 171 -4.14 10.59 -14.34
C GLY A 171 -5.04 11.51 -13.51
N THR A 172 -4.61 12.75 -13.26
CA THR A 172 -5.39 13.79 -12.59
C THR A 172 -6.14 14.69 -13.59
N PRO A 173 -7.24 15.35 -13.18
CA PRO A 173 -7.95 16.32 -14.03
C PRO A 173 -7.08 17.48 -14.50
N THR A 174 -7.40 18.05 -15.66
CA THR A 174 -6.72 19.26 -16.18
C THR A 174 -7.23 20.55 -15.53
N SER A 175 -8.42 20.50 -14.95
CA SER A 175 -9.03 21.54 -14.11
C SER A 175 -10.23 20.92 -13.38
N ILE A 176 -10.73 21.59 -12.34
CA ILE A 176 -11.92 21.17 -11.60
C ILE A 176 -12.84 22.37 -11.41
N ASN A 177 -14.08 22.23 -11.87
CA ASN A 177 -15.10 23.27 -11.80
C ASN A 177 -16.16 22.93 -10.76
N VAL A 178 -16.67 23.95 -10.06
CA VAL A 178 -17.88 23.79 -9.25
C VAL A 178 -19.07 23.86 -10.19
N LEU A 179 -19.85 22.80 -10.24
CA LEU A 179 -21.02 22.66 -11.11
C LEU A 179 -22.10 21.91 -10.35
N ASP A 180 -23.27 22.51 -10.20
CA ASP A 180 -24.38 21.85 -9.49
C ASP A 180 -24.89 20.62 -10.25
N GLU A 181 -25.50 19.70 -9.52
CA GLU A 181 -26.20 18.53 -10.07
C GLU A 181 -25.32 17.52 -10.82
N VAL A 182 -23.99 17.57 -10.61
CA VAL A 182 -23.04 16.55 -11.07
C VAL A 182 -22.33 15.84 -9.92
N VAL A 183 -21.79 14.65 -10.22
CA VAL A 183 -20.96 13.85 -9.33
C VAL A 183 -19.75 13.34 -10.10
N SER A 184 -18.54 13.68 -9.67
CA SER A 184 -17.31 13.15 -10.25
C SER A 184 -16.60 12.17 -9.32
N GLY A 185 -15.78 11.28 -9.87
CA GLY A 185 -15.00 10.33 -9.08
C GLY A 185 -13.93 9.63 -9.91
N PHE A 186 -13.05 8.90 -9.24
CA PHE A 186 -11.97 8.16 -9.90
C PHE A 186 -12.33 6.72 -10.22
N SER A 187 -11.58 6.13 -11.15
CA SER A 187 -11.60 4.71 -11.43
C SER A 187 -11.14 3.91 -10.19
N LEU A 188 -11.82 2.81 -9.89
CA LEU A 188 -11.51 1.96 -8.73
C LEU A 188 -10.57 0.80 -9.07
N LYS A 189 -9.85 0.87 -10.20
CA LYS A 189 -8.81 -0.11 -10.56
C LYS A 189 -7.74 -0.24 -9.46
N PRO A 190 -7.20 0.85 -8.87
CA PRO A 190 -6.24 0.72 -7.76
C PRO A 190 -6.86 0.11 -6.48
N CYS A 191 -8.20 0.10 -6.38
CA CYS A 191 -8.94 -0.56 -5.31
C CYS A 191 -9.17 -2.05 -5.57
N GLN A 192 -8.67 -2.60 -6.70
CA GLN A 192 -8.86 -3.99 -7.12
C GLN A 192 -10.33 -4.36 -7.39
N LEU A 193 -11.13 -3.39 -7.83
CA LEU A 193 -12.56 -3.58 -8.10
C LEU A 193 -12.90 -3.76 -9.59
N SER A 194 -11.89 -3.86 -10.44
CA SER A 194 -12.09 -4.17 -11.86
C SER A 194 -12.65 -5.59 -12.06
N GLU A 195 -13.58 -5.69 -13.00
CA GLU A 195 -14.15 -6.94 -13.50
C GLU A 195 -13.57 -7.33 -14.87
N ILE A 196 -12.72 -6.49 -15.47
CA ILE A 196 -11.99 -6.83 -16.70
C ILE A 196 -10.95 -7.89 -16.36
N ASP A 197 -10.78 -8.85 -17.27
CA ASP A 197 -9.74 -9.87 -17.19
C ASP A 197 -8.34 -9.23 -17.17
N CYS A 198 -7.46 -9.76 -16.32
CA CYS A 198 -6.13 -9.22 -16.15
C CYS A 198 -5.12 -10.11 -16.85
N GLN A 199 -4.53 -9.60 -17.93
CA GLN A 199 -3.50 -10.32 -18.67
C GLN A 199 -2.19 -10.27 -17.88
N MET A 200 -1.85 -11.38 -17.23
CA MET A 200 -0.59 -11.55 -16.50
C MET A 200 0.51 -12.16 -17.38
N ASP A 201 0.19 -12.54 -18.61
CA ASP A 201 1.10 -13.21 -19.52
C ASP A 201 2.30 -12.32 -19.87
N ILE A 202 3.46 -12.96 -19.89
CA ILE A 202 4.73 -12.40 -20.29
C ILE A 202 5.15 -13.07 -21.59
N PHE A 203 5.56 -12.27 -22.57
CA PHE A 203 5.88 -12.70 -23.92
C PHE A 203 7.38 -12.55 -24.15
N GLU A 204 8.11 -13.65 -24.03
CA GLU A 204 9.55 -13.72 -24.29
C GLU A 204 9.86 -13.63 -25.78
N ASP A 205 10.95 -12.95 -26.12
CA ASP A 205 11.38 -12.66 -27.48
C ASP A 205 10.29 -12.02 -28.36
N GLN A 206 9.43 -11.20 -27.74
CA GLN A 206 8.36 -10.47 -28.41
C GLN A 206 8.39 -8.98 -28.04
N GLU A 207 8.25 -8.14 -29.06
CA GLU A 207 7.95 -6.71 -28.94
C GLU A 207 6.48 -6.42 -29.28
N PHE A 208 5.79 -5.70 -28.39
CA PHE A 208 4.47 -5.15 -28.66
C PHE A 208 4.56 -3.85 -29.47
N LEU A 209 3.83 -3.77 -30.59
CA LEU A 209 3.62 -2.50 -31.28
C LEU A 209 2.48 -1.68 -30.66
N GLY A 210 2.68 -0.38 -30.64
CA GLY A 210 1.72 0.61 -30.12
C GLY A 210 2.37 1.98 -29.99
N ILE A 211 1.68 2.89 -29.29
CA ILE A 211 2.15 4.26 -29.06
C ILE A 211 3.09 4.26 -27.84
N ASN A 212 4.35 4.62 -28.06
CA ASN A 212 5.32 4.84 -26.98
C ASN A 212 4.95 6.10 -26.19
N ILE A 213 4.83 5.96 -24.87
CA ILE A 213 4.48 7.05 -23.96
C ILE A 213 5.77 7.67 -23.41
N THR A 214 6.63 6.82 -22.84
CA THR A 214 7.88 7.19 -22.17
C THR A 214 8.73 5.93 -21.96
N SER A 215 9.96 6.10 -21.49
CA SER A 215 10.87 5.00 -21.16
C SER A 215 11.54 5.17 -19.80
N PHE A 216 11.95 4.05 -19.22
CA PHE A 216 12.68 3.96 -17.95
C PHE A 216 13.80 2.92 -18.06
N PHE A 217 14.92 3.12 -17.38
CA PHE A 217 15.87 2.01 -17.19
C PHE A 217 15.45 1.19 -15.97
N THR A 218 15.26 -0.11 -16.18
CA THR A 218 14.80 -1.04 -15.14
C THR A 218 15.68 -2.29 -15.12
N PRO A 219 16.03 -2.84 -13.96
CA PRO A 219 16.96 -3.97 -13.89
C PRO A 219 16.36 -5.28 -14.38
N ASP A 220 15.03 -5.42 -14.35
CA ASP A 220 14.31 -6.61 -14.80
C ASP A 220 12.89 -6.25 -15.26
N ILE A 221 12.20 -7.27 -15.79
CA ILE A 221 10.83 -7.17 -16.25
C ILE A 221 9.82 -6.88 -15.13
N SER A 222 10.07 -7.36 -13.91
CA SER A 222 9.16 -7.18 -12.78
C SER A 222 9.06 -5.72 -12.39
N VAL A 223 10.19 -4.99 -12.42
CA VAL A 223 10.21 -3.55 -12.20
C VAL A 223 9.53 -2.83 -13.36
N CYS A 224 9.81 -3.21 -14.61
CA CYS A 224 9.16 -2.62 -15.78
C CYS A 224 7.63 -2.74 -15.71
N GLN A 225 7.13 -3.93 -15.35
CA GLN A 225 5.69 -4.18 -15.16
C GLN A 225 5.11 -3.36 -14.01
N THR A 226 5.84 -3.23 -12.90
CA THR A 226 5.40 -2.43 -11.74
C THR A 226 5.29 -0.96 -12.13
N ILE A 227 6.28 -0.42 -12.86
CA ILE A 227 6.23 0.96 -13.36
C ILE A 227 5.04 1.13 -14.31
N CYS A 228 4.83 0.23 -15.27
CA CYS A 228 3.67 0.29 -16.17
C CYS A 228 2.35 0.26 -15.39
N THR A 229 2.24 -0.60 -14.38
CA THR A 229 1.03 -0.76 -13.54
C THR A 229 0.60 0.54 -12.86
N TYR A 230 1.56 1.34 -12.39
CA TYR A 230 1.29 2.59 -11.68
C TYR A 230 1.42 3.85 -12.55
N PHE A 231 1.82 3.71 -13.82
CA PHE A 231 1.89 4.82 -14.76
C PHE A 231 0.53 5.02 -15.43
N PRO A 232 -0.20 6.13 -15.21
CA PRO A 232 -1.63 6.24 -15.56
C PRO A 232 -2.01 5.91 -17.00
N LYS A 233 -1.13 6.18 -17.97
CA LYS A 233 -1.37 5.92 -19.40
C LYS A 233 -0.84 4.57 -19.89
N CYS A 234 -0.04 3.85 -19.11
CA CYS A 234 0.55 2.60 -19.57
C CYS A 234 -0.47 1.47 -19.51
N LEU A 235 -0.67 0.80 -20.64
CA LEU A 235 -1.50 -0.41 -20.71
C LEU A 235 -0.63 -1.65 -20.83
N PHE A 236 0.47 -1.54 -21.57
CA PHE A 236 1.42 -2.61 -21.82
C PHE A 236 2.82 -2.04 -22.05
N PHE A 237 3.82 -2.90 -22.03
CA PHE A 237 5.22 -2.49 -22.10
C PHE A 237 6.06 -3.47 -22.93
N THR A 238 7.23 -3.01 -23.35
CA THR A 238 8.31 -3.85 -23.88
C THR A 238 9.60 -3.53 -23.14
N PHE A 239 10.25 -4.56 -22.59
CA PHE A 239 11.51 -4.50 -21.89
C PHE A 239 12.62 -5.10 -22.75
N PHE A 240 13.67 -4.34 -23.01
CA PHE A 240 14.87 -4.85 -23.68
C PHE A 240 15.88 -5.34 -22.64
N THR A 241 16.25 -6.62 -22.71
CA THR A 241 17.10 -7.23 -21.68
C THR A 241 18.55 -6.74 -21.75
N LYS A 242 19.40 -7.21 -20.83
CA LYS A 242 20.83 -6.89 -20.84
C LYS A 242 21.58 -7.49 -22.05
N GLU A 243 21.03 -8.54 -22.65
CA GLU A 243 21.53 -9.21 -23.85
C GLU A 243 21.17 -8.45 -25.14
N TRP A 244 20.31 -7.43 -25.07
CA TRP A 244 19.86 -6.67 -26.25
C TRP A 244 21.03 -6.14 -27.10
N GLN A 245 20.87 -6.23 -28.42
CA GLN A 245 21.91 -5.92 -29.40
C GLN A 245 22.35 -4.44 -29.37
N ILE A 246 21.43 -3.51 -29.13
CA ILE A 246 21.74 -2.08 -29.05
C ILE A 246 22.12 -1.72 -27.61
N LYS A 247 23.41 -1.48 -27.37
CA LYS A 247 23.96 -1.23 -26.02
C LYS A 247 23.21 -0.12 -25.26
N SER A 248 22.85 0.98 -25.92
CA SER A 248 22.16 2.12 -25.32
C SER A 248 20.69 1.85 -24.94
N GLN A 249 20.13 0.73 -25.40
CA GLN A 249 18.75 0.32 -25.10
C GLN A 249 18.68 -0.86 -24.13
N ARG A 250 19.81 -1.37 -23.65
CA ARG A 250 19.81 -2.46 -22.67
C ARG A 250 19.15 -2.00 -21.37
N ASN A 251 18.36 -2.88 -20.77
CA ASN A 251 17.57 -2.59 -19.57
C ASN A 251 16.51 -1.49 -19.77
N LEU A 252 16.19 -1.13 -21.02
CA LEU A 252 15.21 -0.09 -21.31
C LEU A 252 13.79 -0.69 -21.30
N CYS A 253 12.94 -0.15 -20.45
CA CYS A 253 11.52 -0.41 -20.36
C CYS A 253 10.76 0.67 -21.13
N LEU A 254 10.12 0.29 -22.24
CA LEU A 254 9.23 1.15 -23.02
C LEU A 254 7.79 0.99 -22.52
N LEU A 255 7.19 2.06 -22.02
CA LEU A 255 5.79 2.08 -21.65
C LEU A 255 4.93 2.45 -22.86
N LYS A 256 3.88 1.68 -23.11
CA LYS A 256 3.09 1.77 -24.34
C LYS A 256 1.58 1.81 -24.05
N THR A 257 0.84 2.37 -25.00
CA THR A 257 -0.63 2.38 -25.05
C THR A 257 -1.09 2.18 -26.50
N SER A 258 -2.39 1.98 -26.70
CA SER A 258 -3.02 2.04 -28.01
C SER A 258 -4.41 2.66 -27.92
N THR A 259 -5.00 2.97 -29.06
CA THR A 259 -6.39 3.42 -29.17
C THR A 259 -7.39 2.31 -28.86
N SER A 260 -7.06 1.06 -29.23
CA SER A 260 -7.88 -0.13 -28.97
C SER A 260 -7.78 -0.64 -27.53
N GLY A 261 -6.75 -0.24 -26.80
CA GLY A 261 -6.45 -0.73 -25.46
C GLY A 261 -5.66 -2.05 -25.42
N ILE A 262 -5.31 -2.61 -26.59
CA ILE A 262 -4.48 -3.81 -26.76
C ILE A 262 -3.33 -3.53 -27.74
N PRO A 263 -2.22 -4.30 -27.71
CA PRO A 263 -1.12 -4.16 -28.67
C PRO A 263 -1.60 -4.27 -30.12
N GLU A 264 -1.06 -3.44 -31.01
CA GLU A 264 -1.44 -3.40 -32.43
C GLU A 264 -0.89 -4.61 -33.19
N ALA A 265 0.29 -5.10 -32.79
CA ALA A 265 0.92 -6.30 -33.31
C ALA A 265 1.94 -6.86 -32.30
N LEU A 266 2.26 -8.14 -32.47
CA LEU A 266 3.37 -8.81 -31.78
C LEU A 266 4.46 -9.10 -32.83
N ILE A 267 5.68 -8.66 -32.55
CA ILE A 267 6.83 -8.87 -33.43
C ILE A 267 7.87 -9.71 -32.68
N SER A 268 8.28 -10.82 -33.30
CA SER A 268 9.40 -11.61 -32.80
C SER A 268 10.69 -10.79 -32.81
N ARG A 269 11.24 -10.56 -31.61
CA ARG A 269 12.49 -9.82 -31.39
C ARG A 269 13.24 -10.45 -30.22
N GLU A 270 14.32 -11.15 -30.55
CA GLU A 270 15.19 -11.80 -29.58
C GLU A 270 15.69 -10.80 -28.52
N ASN A 271 15.60 -11.17 -27.23
CA ASN A 271 15.96 -10.34 -26.09
C ASN A 271 15.05 -9.12 -25.85
N ALA A 272 13.85 -9.11 -26.44
CA ALA A 272 12.76 -8.22 -26.06
C ALA A 272 11.69 -9.03 -25.32
N VAL A 273 11.21 -8.53 -24.18
CA VAL A 273 10.16 -9.19 -23.40
C VAL A 273 9.02 -8.22 -23.18
N SER A 274 7.80 -8.60 -23.57
CA SER A 274 6.62 -7.73 -23.45
C SER A 274 5.61 -8.26 -22.44
N GLY A 275 4.76 -7.37 -21.93
CA GLY A 275 3.73 -7.72 -20.96
C GLY A 275 2.76 -6.56 -20.72
N PHE A 276 1.86 -6.75 -19.75
CA PHE A 276 0.78 -5.80 -19.45
C PHE A 276 0.92 -5.18 -18.06
N GLY A 277 0.39 -3.98 -17.90
CA GLY A 277 0.17 -3.38 -16.59
C GLY A 277 -0.93 -4.12 -15.83
N LEU A 278 -0.79 -4.24 -14.52
CA LEU A 278 -1.63 -5.11 -13.69
C LEU A 278 -2.69 -4.35 -12.89
N LEU A 279 -2.98 -3.10 -13.24
CA LEU A 279 -3.90 -2.27 -12.45
C LEU A 279 -5.36 -2.78 -12.53
N ASN A 280 -5.71 -3.49 -13.61
CA ASN A 280 -7.01 -4.13 -13.78
C ASN A 280 -7.14 -5.45 -12.99
N CYS A 281 -6.07 -5.97 -12.41
CA CYS A 281 -6.13 -7.19 -11.61
C CYS A 281 -6.88 -6.96 -10.30
N ARG A 282 -7.64 -7.97 -9.87
CA ARG A 282 -8.20 -8.04 -8.51
C ARG A 282 -7.15 -8.37 -7.45
N LYS A 283 -5.95 -8.78 -7.86
CA LYS A 283 -4.81 -9.02 -6.98
C LYS A 283 -4.03 -7.73 -6.76
N SER A 284 -3.65 -7.48 -5.51
CA SER A 284 -2.79 -6.34 -5.15
C SER A 284 -1.34 -6.55 -5.57
N PHE A 285 -0.81 -5.67 -6.42
CA PHE A 285 0.61 -5.63 -6.77
C PHE A 285 1.24 -4.37 -6.16
N PRO A 286 1.99 -4.45 -5.05
CA PRO A 286 2.53 -3.26 -4.41
C PRO A 286 3.53 -2.54 -5.32
N ALA A 287 3.58 -1.21 -5.25
CA ALA A 287 4.59 -0.37 -5.91
C ALA A 287 5.96 -0.51 -5.21
N CYS A 288 6.46 -1.73 -5.09
CA CYS A 288 7.57 -2.11 -4.23
C CYS A 288 8.54 -3.03 -4.97
N ASN A 289 9.82 -2.70 -4.89
CA ASN A 289 10.88 -3.63 -5.27
C ASN A 289 11.86 -3.82 -4.12
N SER A 290 11.78 -4.98 -3.47
CA SER A 290 12.68 -5.36 -2.38
C SER A 290 13.91 -6.14 -2.83
N ARG A 291 13.98 -6.52 -4.12
CA ARG A 291 15.10 -7.29 -4.65
C ARG A 291 16.35 -6.42 -4.77
N THR A 292 17.50 -7.07 -4.66
CA THR A 292 18.82 -6.47 -4.93
C THR A 292 19.46 -7.17 -6.11
N TYR A 293 20.16 -6.40 -6.93
CA TYR A 293 20.67 -6.80 -8.22
C TYR A 293 22.18 -6.84 -8.17
N VAL A 294 22.73 -8.05 -8.26
CA VAL A 294 24.17 -8.28 -8.28
C VAL A 294 24.71 -8.00 -9.68
N HIS A 295 25.94 -7.48 -9.73
CA HIS A 295 26.65 -7.04 -10.92
C HIS A 295 26.01 -5.85 -11.65
N MET A 296 25.23 -5.04 -10.94
CA MET A 296 24.58 -3.85 -11.49
C MET A 296 24.92 -2.61 -10.67
N ASP A 297 25.16 -1.51 -11.37
CA ASP A 297 25.34 -0.15 -10.86
C ASP A 297 24.22 0.74 -11.40
N PHE A 298 23.46 1.33 -10.48
CA PHE A 298 22.34 2.20 -10.82
C PHE A 298 22.82 3.65 -10.78
N LEU A 299 23.02 4.24 -11.95
CA LEU A 299 23.47 5.62 -12.04
C LEU A 299 22.31 6.58 -11.78
N GLY A 300 22.63 7.72 -11.17
CA GLY A 300 21.69 8.78 -10.80
C GLY A 300 22.43 9.89 -10.07
N ASP A 301 21.69 10.89 -9.60
CA ASP A 301 22.23 11.98 -8.79
C ASP A 301 22.66 11.44 -7.42
N GLU A 302 23.90 11.72 -7.03
CA GLU A 302 24.47 11.25 -5.77
C GLU A 302 23.97 12.13 -4.60
N LEU A 303 23.22 11.52 -3.67
CA LEU A 303 22.75 12.18 -2.47
C LEU A 303 23.80 12.15 -1.36
N ASN A 304 24.38 10.98 -1.12
CA ASN A 304 25.36 10.76 -0.07
C ASN A 304 26.12 9.45 -0.30
N VAL A 305 27.34 9.36 0.22
CA VAL A 305 28.12 8.13 0.30
C VAL A 305 28.34 7.77 1.77
N THR A 306 27.93 6.57 2.14
CA THR A 306 28.03 6.07 3.52
C THR A 306 28.77 4.74 3.56
N TYR A 307 29.17 4.27 4.75
CA TYR A 307 29.85 2.99 4.92
C TYR A 307 28.96 2.01 5.68
N THR A 308 28.58 0.90 5.04
CA THR A 308 27.65 -0.08 5.62
C THR A 308 28.22 -1.50 5.60
N LYS A 309 27.73 -2.35 6.51
CA LYS A 309 28.08 -3.78 6.54
C LYS A 309 27.13 -4.57 5.62
N GLY A 310 27.44 -4.60 4.34
CA GLY A 310 26.68 -5.35 3.33
C GLY A 310 25.51 -4.58 2.70
N HIS A 311 25.09 -5.05 1.53
CA HIS A 311 24.10 -4.36 0.69
C HIS A 311 22.69 -4.23 1.33
N ARG A 312 22.30 -5.13 2.25
CA ARG A 312 21.02 -5.00 2.98
C ARG A 312 21.02 -3.83 3.95
N ALA A 313 22.14 -3.59 4.62
CA ALA A 313 22.30 -2.41 5.46
C ALA A 313 22.28 -1.14 4.60
N CYS A 314 22.92 -1.16 3.42
CA CYS A 314 22.83 -0.08 2.45
C CYS A 314 21.39 0.21 1.99
N GLN A 315 20.61 -0.83 1.70
CA GLN A 315 19.19 -0.70 1.36
C GLN A 315 18.38 -0.07 2.48
N GLN A 316 18.67 -0.44 3.73
CA GLN A 316 18.00 0.13 4.90
C GLN A 316 18.35 1.62 5.05
N VAL A 317 19.63 2.00 4.91
CA VAL A 317 20.05 3.41 4.92
C VAL A 317 19.36 4.21 3.81
N CYS A 318 19.26 3.67 2.59
CA CYS A 318 18.49 4.32 1.52
C CYS A 318 16.98 4.38 1.81
N THR A 319 16.45 3.44 2.59
CA THR A 319 15.05 3.47 3.01
C THR A 319 14.79 4.55 4.06
N ASP A 320 15.77 4.78 4.93
CA ASP A 320 15.66 5.74 6.04
C ASP A 320 15.96 7.18 5.60
N VAL A 321 16.74 7.38 4.53
CA VAL A 321 16.90 8.68 3.87
C VAL A 321 15.75 8.91 2.90
N ILE A 322 14.76 9.76 3.24
CA ILE A 322 13.51 9.88 2.45
C ILE A 322 13.76 10.20 0.98
N ARG A 323 14.77 11.02 0.65
CA ARG A 323 15.07 11.41 -0.75
C ARG A 323 15.73 10.30 -1.56
N CYS A 324 16.34 9.31 -0.90
CA CYS A 324 16.97 8.19 -1.59
C CYS A 324 15.89 7.32 -2.25
N GLN A 325 16.08 7.08 -3.54
CA GLN A 325 15.17 6.28 -4.36
C GLN A 325 15.78 4.91 -4.64
N PHE A 326 17.08 4.87 -4.87
CA PHE A 326 17.85 3.66 -5.14
C PHE A 326 19.30 3.82 -4.67
N PHE A 327 20.02 2.70 -4.58
CA PHE A 327 21.39 2.68 -4.08
C PHE A 327 22.27 1.74 -4.88
N THR A 328 23.58 1.93 -4.76
CA THR A 328 24.59 0.97 -5.19
C THR A 328 25.62 0.74 -4.07
N TYR A 329 25.84 -0.52 -3.74
CA TYR A 329 26.81 -0.99 -2.75
C TYR A 329 28.03 -1.58 -3.45
N PHE A 330 29.22 -1.17 -3.00
CA PHE A 330 30.51 -1.55 -3.58
C PHE A 330 31.27 -2.46 -2.61
N PRO A 331 31.19 -3.81 -2.74
CA PRO A 331 31.81 -4.74 -1.80
C PRO A 331 33.30 -5.01 -2.00
N LEU A 332 33.94 -4.37 -3.00
CA LEU A 332 35.34 -4.59 -3.29
C LEU A 332 36.23 -3.98 -2.20
N GLN A 333 37.35 -4.64 -1.90
CA GLN A 333 38.20 -4.30 -0.75
C GLN A 333 38.71 -2.85 -0.79
N ASP A 334 38.96 -2.30 -1.98
CA ASP A 334 39.39 -0.90 -2.16
C ASP A 334 38.31 0.13 -1.76
N SER A 335 37.04 -0.28 -1.78
CA SER A 335 35.86 0.52 -1.37
C SER A 335 35.44 0.21 0.08
N CYS A 336 36.24 -0.54 0.85
CA CYS A 336 35.93 -0.91 2.22
C CYS A 336 36.91 -0.26 3.20
N ASN A 337 36.40 0.22 4.34
CA ASN A 337 37.21 0.73 5.43
C ASN A 337 37.78 -0.39 6.32
N GLU A 338 38.63 -0.02 7.28
CA GLU A 338 39.29 -0.97 8.21
C GLU A 338 38.30 -1.81 9.04
N GLU A 339 37.06 -1.31 9.26
CA GLU A 339 36.00 -2.02 9.96
C GLU A 339 35.19 -2.99 9.08
N ARG A 340 35.63 -3.23 7.83
CA ARG A 340 34.93 -4.01 6.80
C ARG A 340 33.53 -3.48 6.47
N LYS A 341 33.34 -2.16 6.60
CA LYS A 341 32.17 -1.47 6.03
C LYS A 341 32.56 -0.94 4.67
N CYS A 342 31.70 -1.10 3.68
CA CYS A 342 32.00 -0.68 2.31
C CYS A 342 31.04 0.41 1.84
N GLU A 343 31.47 1.11 0.80
CA GLU A 343 30.76 2.24 0.20
C GLU A 343 29.32 1.86 -0.20
N CYS A 344 28.40 2.69 0.25
CA CYS A 344 26.99 2.65 -0.02
C CYS A 344 26.59 4.02 -0.58
N HIS A 345 26.40 4.05 -1.90
CA HIS A 345 26.00 5.24 -2.64
C HIS A 345 24.48 5.35 -2.64
N LEU A 346 23.97 6.41 -2.01
CA LEU A 346 22.55 6.74 -1.98
C LEU A 346 22.25 7.68 -3.15
N ARG A 347 21.27 7.33 -3.98
CA ARG A 347 21.01 8.05 -5.23
C ARG A 347 19.53 8.32 -5.48
N MET A 348 19.28 9.29 -6.34
CA MET A 348 17.95 9.62 -6.84
C MET A 348 17.98 10.02 -8.31
N SER A 349 16.80 10.18 -8.88
CA SER A 349 16.55 10.79 -10.18
C SER A 349 15.21 11.51 -10.16
N THR A 350 14.92 12.25 -11.23
CA THR A 350 13.65 12.97 -11.38
C THR A 350 12.43 12.04 -11.48
N ASN A 351 12.61 10.80 -11.94
CA ASN A 351 11.52 9.88 -12.26
C ASN A 351 11.46 8.63 -11.35
N GLY A 352 12.37 8.48 -10.39
CA GLY A 352 12.39 7.34 -9.47
C GLY A 352 13.17 6.12 -9.96
N SER A 353 13.68 6.14 -11.20
CA SER A 353 14.46 5.04 -11.80
C SER A 353 15.88 5.48 -12.13
N PRO A 354 16.84 4.55 -12.24
CA PRO A 354 18.19 4.87 -12.67
C PRO A 354 18.20 5.60 -14.02
N VAL A 355 19.13 6.54 -14.20
CA VAL A 355 19.32 7.22 -15.51
C VAL A 355 20.05 6.32 -16.50
N GLU A 356 20.80 5.34 -15.98
CA GLU A 356 21.48 4.28 -16.73
C GLU A 356 21.75 3.11 -15.77
N ILE A 357 21.80 1.88 -16.30
CA ILE A 357 22.20 0.68 -15.56
C ILE A 357 23.47 0.13 -16.19
N VAL A 358 24.58 0.24 -15.48
CA VAL A 358 25.88 -0.29 -15.91
C VAL A 358 26.12 -1.64 -15.27
N HIS A 359 26.58 -2.61 -16.06
CA HIS A 359 26.94 -3.94 -15.55
C HIS A 359 28.41 -3.95 -15.16
N GLY A 360 28.71 -4.32 -13.91
CA GLY A 360 30.08 -4.33 -13.39
C GLY A 360 30.26 -5.39 -12.30
N PRO A 361 31.39 -6.10 -12.25
CA PRO A 361 31.61 -7.18 -11.29
C PRO A 361 31.52 -6.65 -9.85
N GLY A 362 30.97 -7.46 -8.95
CA GLY A 362 30.85 -7.15 -7.52
C GLY A 362 29.79 -6.11 -7.10
N ARG A 363 29.39 -5.15 -7.94
CA ARG A 363 28.43 -4.08 -7.55
C ARG A 363 27.04 -4.64 -7.25
N ILE A 364 26.38 -4.14 -6.20
CA ILE A 364 25.04 -4.60 -5.82
C ILE A 364 24.12 -3.39 -5.70
N SER A 365 23.09 -3.31 -6.54
CA SER A 365 22.12 -2.21 -6.52
C SER A 365 20.74 -2.63 -6.04
N GLY A 366 19.91 -1.67 -5.66
CA GLY A 366 18.52 -1.93 -5.27
C GLY A 366 17.75 -0.64 -5.07
N TYR A 367 16.47 -0.77 -4.76
CA TYR A 367 15.57 0.36 -4.50
C TYR A 367 15.33 0.55 -3.00
N SER A 368 14.95 1.77 -2.64
CA SER A 368 14.39 2.11 -1.33
C SER A 368 13.10 1.32 -1.07
N LEU A 369 12.92 0.86 0.16
CA LEU A 369 11.74 0.10 0.58
C LEU A 369 10.58 1.00 1.06
N ARG A 370 10.68 2.32 0.88
CA ARG A 370 9.69 3.30 1.39
C ARG A 370 8.27 3.14 0.83
N LEU A 371 8.14 2.66 -0.41
CA LEU A 371 6.85 2.35 -1.05
C LEU A 371 6.44 0.88 -0.88
N CYS A 372 7.32 0.07 -0.30
CA CYS A 372 6.94 -1.25 0.13
C CYS A 372 5.94 -1.14 1.26
N LYS A 373 4.96 -2.05 1.29
CA LYS A 373 4.27 -2.35 2.53
C LYS A 373 5.36 -2.78 3.52
N LYS A 374 5.88 -1.83 4.32
CA LYS A 374 6.36 -2.21 5.63
C LYS A 374 5.15 -2.88 6.24
N ARG A 375 5.30 -4.13 6.69
CA ARG A 375 4.25 -4.76 7.48
C ARG A 375 3.85 -3.72 8.51
N ALA A 376 2.65 -3.16 8.40
CA ALA A 376 2.04 -2.39 9.48
C ALA A 376 2.21 -3.32 10.67
N SER A 377 3.13 -2.95 11.57
CA SER A 377 3.68 -3.79 12.65
C SER A 377 3.09 -5.20 12.63
N THR A 378 3.73 -6.19 11.99
CA THR A 378 3.28 -7.61 11.87
C THR A 378 2.29 -8.05 12.95
N VAL A 379 0.99 -7.79 12.79
CA VAL A 379 0.09 -8.11 13.88
C VAL A 379 -0.47 -9.50 13.71
N CYS A 380 -0.91 -9.87 12.50
CA CYS A 380 -1.50 -11.19 12.30
C CYS A 380 -0.44 -12.22 11.88
N MET A 381 -0.38 -13.35 12.58
CA MET A 381 0.46 -14.47 12.19
C MET A 381 -0.18 -15.25 11.05
N GLN A 382 0.60 -15.46 10.00
CA GLN A 382 0.37 -16.45 8.96
C GLN A 382 1.45 -17.52 9.21
N HIS A 383 1.09 -18.66 9.80
CA HIS A 383 2.08 -19.67 10.21
C HIS A 383 2.94 -20.08 9.01
N SER A 384 4.25 -19.91 9.13
CA SER A 384 5.24 -20.31 8.13
C SER A 384 5.61 -21.76 8.37
N ALA A 385 5.37 -22.62 7.39
CA ALA A 385 5.67 -24.04 7.39
C ALA A 385 7.14 -24.35 7.73
N ARG A 386 7.44 -24.65 9.02
CA ARG A 386 8.59 -25.46 9.47
C ARG A 386 8.29 -26.12 10.82
N THR A 387 7.66 -27.30 10.80
CA THR A 387 8.16 -28.63 11.25
C THR A 387 7.00 -29.65 11.26
N ILE A 388 7.31 -30.90 10.93
CA ILE A 388 6.35 -31.98 10.60
C ILE A 388 5.89 -32.80 11.83
N ARG A 389 4.58 -33.11 11.85
CA ARG A 389 3.79 -34.19 12.54
C ARG A 389 3.54 -34.14 14.05
N ILE A 390 2.29 -34.41 14.48
CA ILE A 390 1.74 -35.74 14.94
C ILE A 390 0.18 -35.73 14.93
N ILE A 391 -0.44 -36.89 14.63
CA ILE A 391 -1.89 -37.19 14.70
C ILE A 391 -2.24 -37.73 16.10
N GLY A 392 -3.31 -37.22 16.74
CA GLY A 392 -3.82 -37.72 18.03
C GLY A 392 -3.76 -36.76 19.22
N GLY A 393 -3.54 -35.46 18.98
CA GLY A 393 -3.51 -34.39 19.99
C GLY A 393 -2.30 -34.44 20.92
N THR A 394 -1.53 -33.35 20.98
CA THR A 394 -0.37 -33.21 21.88
C THR A 394 -0.50 -31.92 22.70
N ASP A 395 0.18 -31.87 23.85
CA ASP A 395 0.26 -30.63 24.62
C ASP A 395 1.02 -29.56 23.82
N SER A 396 0.47 -28.34 23.78
CA SER A 396 1.11 -27.20 23.13
C SER A 396 2.23 -26.59 23.98
N SER A 397 3.05 -25.75 23.35
CA SER A 397 4.11 -24.97 23.98
C SER A 397 3.68 -23.49 24.15
N PRO A 398 4.27 -22.74 25.10
CA PRO A 398 3.97 -21.31 25.26
C PRO A 398 4.27 -20.53 23.97
N GLY A 399 3.29 -19.74 23.49
CA GLY A 399 3.43 -18.92 22.28
C GLY A 399 3.26 -19.66 20.95
N GLU A 400 2.98 -20.97 20.96
CA GLU A 400 2.74 -21.76 19.74
C GLU A 400 1.47 -21.32 19.00
N TRP A 401 0.43 -20.98 19.75
CA TRP A 401 -0.87 -20.53 19.24
C TRP A 401 -1.28 -19.18 19.85
N PRO A 402 -0.59 -18.08 19.52
CA PRO A 402 -0.65 -16.83 20.26
C PRO A 402 -1.94 -16.03 20.02
N TRP A 403 -2.77 -16.43 19.06
CA TRP A 403 -4.11 -15.87 18.86
C TRP A 403 -5.17 -16.53 19.74
N GLN A 404 -4.88 -17.68 20.34
CA GLN A 404 -5.84 -18.40 21.16
C GLN A 404 -6.12 -17.63 22.45
N VAL A 405 -7.39 -17.41 22.75
CA VAL A 405 -7.83 -16.88 24.04
C VAL A 405 -8.75 -17.86 24.76
N SER A 406 -8.72 -17.78 26.09
CA SER A 406 -9.63 -18.48 26.98
C SER A 406 -10.73 -17.51 27.41
N LEU A 407 -11.97 -17.78 27.02
CA LEU A 407 -13.13 -16.98 27.40
C LEU A 407 -13.73 -17.54 28.68
N HIS A 408 -13.68 -16.73 29.74
CA HIS A 408 -14.20 -17.08 31.05
C HIS A 408 -15.42 -16.26 31.39
N VAL A 409 -16.32 -16.87 32.16
CA VAL A 409 -17.49 -16.20 32.71
C VAL A 409 -17.36 -16.20 34.23
N LYS A 410 -17.61 -15.06 34.88
CA LYS A 410 -17.72 -14.96 36.35
C LYS A 410 -19.16 -14.70 36.73
N LEU A 411 -19.80 -15.76 37.22
CA LEU A 411 -21.06 -15.70 37.96
C LEU A 411 -20.72 -15.94 39.44
N SER A 412 -21.12 -17.09 39.99
CA SER A 412 -20.74 -17.53 41.35
C SER A 412 -19.30 -18.01 41.48
N ARG A 413 -18.75 -18.59 40.41
CA ARG A 413 -17.33 -18.97 40.25
C ARG A 413 -16.87 -18.59 38.86
N GLN A 414 -15.58 -18.28 38.73
CA GLN A 414 -14.95 -18.10 37.43
C GLN A 414 -14.71 -19.46 36.79
N ARG A 415 -15.14 -19.64 35.54
CA ARG A 415 -14.89 -20.86 34.78
C ARG A 415 -14.65 -20.56 33.31
N HIS A 416 -13.82 -21.39 32.68
CA HIS A 416 -13.71 -21.45 31.23
C HIS A 416 -15.05 -21.85 30.61
N LEU A 417 -15.46 -21.16 29.56
CA LEU A 417 -16.66 -21.49 28.78
C LEU A 417 -16.30 -21.86 27.35
N CYS A 418 -15.53 -21.01 26.66
CA CYS A 418 -15.23 -21.15 25.24
C CYS A 418 -13.82 -20.67 24.88
N GLY A 419 -13.37 -21.05 23.68
CA GLY A 419 -12.22 -20.44 23.02
C GLY A 419 -12.62 -19.20 22.21
N GLY A 420 -11.62 -18.41 21.85
CA GLY A 420 -11.75 -17.36 20.84
C GLY A 420 -10.41 -17.12 20.16
N SER A 421 -10.43 -16.30 19.11
CA SER A 421 -9.24 -15.92 18.35
C SER A 421 -9.07 -14.40 18.36
N ILE A 422 -7.88 -13.94 18.69
CA ILE A 422 -7.49 -12.53 18.50
C ILE A 422 -7.43 -12.28 16.99
N ILE A 423 -8.17 -11.29 16.50
CA ILE A 423 -8.14 -10.89 15.07
C ILE A 423 -7.63 -9.46 14.88
N SER A 424 -7.59 -8.66 15.95
CA SER A 424 -6.90 -7.37 16.03
C SER A 424 -6.64 -6.99 17.49
N ASN A 425 -6.13 -5.80 17.76
CA ASN A 425 -5.78 -5.36 19.12
C ASN A 425 -6.99 -5.16 20.03
N GLN A 426 -8.19 -5.00 19.49
CA GLN A 426 -9.42 -4.82 20.28
C GLN A 426 -10.53 -5.81 19.95
N TRP A 427 -10.27 -6.80 19.11
CA TRP A 427 -11.32 -7.70 18.62
C TRP A 427 -10.96 -9.16 18.79
N ILE A 428 -11.87 -9.88 19.44
CA ILE A 428 -11.89 -11.33 19.53
C ILE A 428 -13.03 -11.88 18.67
N LEU A 429 -12.71 -12.88 17.86
CA LEU A 429 -13.68 -13.67 17.12
C LEU A 429 -14.02 -14.95 17.89
N THR A 430 -15.30 -15.26 18.05
CA THR A 430 -15.79 -16.48 18.72
C THR A 430 -17.12 -16.95 18.12
N ALA A 431 -17.68 -18.04 18.65
CA ALA A 431 -18.96 -18.57 18.20
C ALA A 431 -20.13 -17.85 18.88
N ALA A 432 -21.23 -17.65 18.16
CA ALA A 432 -22.44 -17.03 18.69
C ALA A 432 -23.08 -17.86 19.80
N HIS A 433 -23.08 -19.19 19.69
CA HIS A 433 -23.64 -20.08 20.71
C HIS A 433 -22.95 -19.97 22.07
N CYS A 434 -21.70 -19.49 22.13
CA CYS A 434 -20.97 -19.26 23.37
C CYS A 434 -21.55 -18.07 24.16
N VAL A 435 -22.05 -17.05 23.46
CA VAL A 435 -22.38 -15.75 24.06
C VAL A 435 -23.88 -15.45 24.09
N MET A 436 -24.70 -16.08 23.24
CA MET A 436 -26.11 -15.76 23.08
C MET A 436 -26.93 -15.86 24.39
N SER A 437 -26.64 -16.84 25.25
CA SER A 437 -27.35 -16.98 26.53
C SER A 437 -26.75 -16.12 27.67
N LEU A 438 -25.69 -15.36 27.38
CA LEU A 438 -24.84 -14.64 28.35
C LEU A 438 -24.41 -13.27 27.78
N GLU A 439 -25.39 -12.47 27.35
CA GLU A 439 -25.15 -11.25 26.57
C GLU A 439 -24.49 -10.10 27.34
N ASN A 440 -24.52 -10.11 28.68
CA ASN A 440 -23.93 -9.04 29.48
C ASN A 440 -22.40 -9.03 29.34
N PRO A 441 -21.77 -8.01 28.73
CA PRO A 441 -20.31 -8.00 28.53
C PRO A 441 -19.50 -8.02 29.84
N ASN A 442 -20.07 -7.50 30.93
CA ASN A 442 -19.37 -7.32 32.21
C ASN A 442 -19.01 -8.61 32.95
N ILE A 443 -19.65 -9.74 32.62
CA ILE A 443 -19.36 -11.03 33.25
C ILE A 443 -18.19 -11.76 32.58
N TRP A 444 -17.79 -11.30 31.39
CA TRP A 444 -16.77 -11.94 30.56
C TRP A 444 -15.36 -11.48 30.92
N ARG A 445 -14.42 -12.42 30.88
CA ARG A 445 -12.98 -12.17 30.94
C ARG A 445 -12.29 -12.89 29.80
N VAL A 446 -11.45 -12.16 29.09
CA VAL A 446 -10.62 -12.70 28.01
C VAL A 446 -9.20 -12.85 28.53
N TYR A 447 -8.72 -14.08 28.60
CA TYR A 447 -7.33 -14.39 28.95
C TYR A 447 -6.56 -14.76 27.68
N ALA A 448 -5.46 -14.05 27.41
CA ALA A 448 -4.59 -14.28 26.26
C ALA A 448 -3.19 -14.74 26.73
N GLY A 449 -2.51 -15.54 25.92
CA GLY A 449 -1.16 -16.04 26.24
C GLY A 449 -1.09 -17.05 27.39
N ILE A 450 -2.21 -17.71 27.70
CA ILE A 450 -2.31 -18.79 28.70
C ILE A 450 -2.05 -20.13 28.03
N LEU A 451 -1.27 -21.00 28.67
CA LEU A 451 -1.09 -22.38 28.21
C LEU A 451 -1.95 -23.35 29.01
N LYS A 452 -1.87 -23.30 30.34
CA LYS A 452 -2.63 -24.19 31.24
C LYS A 452 -3.72 -23.42 31.97
N GLN A 453 -4.94 -23.97 32.04
CA GLN A 453 -6.01 -23.36 32.84
C GLN A 453 -5.64 -23.18 34.32
N SER A 454 -4.74 -24.02 34.85
CA SER A 454 -4.20 -23.91 36.21
C SER A 454 -3.30 -22.68 36.43
N GLU A 455 -2.89 -21.97 35.37
CA GLU A 455 -2.12 -20.73 35.47
C GLU A 455 -3.01 -19.53 35.85
N ILE A 456 -4.33 -19.65 35.67
CA ILE A 456 -5.28 -18.56 35.93
C ILE A 456 -5.65 -18.56 37.42
N ASN A 457 -5.26 -17.49 38.11
CA ASN A 457 -5.58 -17.18 39.50
C ASN A 457 -6.24 -15.79 39.63
N GLU A 458 -6.51 -15.32 40.85
CA GLU A 458 -7.19 -14.03 41.08
C GLU A 458 -6.40 -12.81 40.60
N ASP A 459 -5.06 -12.90 40.57
CA ASP A 459 -4.15 -11.83 40.17
C ASP A 459 -3.81 -11.86 38.67
N THR A 460 -4.31 -12.86 37.93
CA THR A 460 -4.00 -13.01 36.51
C THR A 460 -4.67 -11.89 35.70
N PRO A 461 -3.90 -11.11 34.91
CA PRO A 461 -4.47 -10.03 34.12
C PRO A 461 -5.41 -10.57 33.03
N PHE A 462 -6.50 -9.86 32.79
CA PHE A 462 -7.49 -10.18 31.77
C PHE A 462 -7.99 -8.91 31.07
N PHE A 463 -8.52 -9.08 29.86
CA PHE A 463 -9.22 -8.02 29.16
C PHE A 463 -10.72 -8.09 29.48
N LYS A 464 -11.35 -6.94 29.74
CA LYS A 464 -12.81 -6.86 29.86
C LYS A 464 -13.41 -6.68 28.48
N VAL A 465 -14.69 -6.96 28.38
CA VAL A 465 -15.45 -6.83 27.13
C VAL A 465 -16.34 -5.59 27.23
N GLU A 466 -16.22 -4.72 26.25
CA GLU A 466 -17.05 -3.52 26.06
C GLU A 466 -18.37 -3.87 25.37
N GLU A 467 -18.29 -4.69 24.31
CA GLU A 467 -19.42 -4.99 23.43
C GLU A 467 -19.35 -6.43 22.93
N ILE A 468 -20.51 -7.08 22.82
CA ILE A 468 -20.68 -8.39 22.17
C ILE A 468 -21.62 -8.20 20.97
N ILE A 469 -21.14 -8.54 19.78
CA ILE A 469 -21.87 -8.43 18.52
C ILE A 469 -22.14 -9.83 18.01
N VAL A 470 -23.39 -10.28 18.10
CA VAL A 470 -23.86 -11.55 17.52
C VAL A 470 -24.38 -11.29 16.12
N HIS A 471 -24.15 -12.22 15.18
CA HIS A 471 -24.69 -12.09 13.84
C HIS A 471 -26.23 -12.00 13.86
N PRO A 472 -26.86 -11.00 13.21
CA PRO A 472 -28.30 -10.71 13.36
C PRO A 472 -29.22 -11.83 12.84
N GLN A 473 -28.68 -12.73 12.01
CA GLN A 473 -29.42 -13.88 11.47
C GLN A 473 -29.21 -15.18 12.26
N TYR A 474 -28.40 -15.17 13.32
CA TYR A 474 -28.18 -16.35 14.15
C TYR A 474 -29.44 -16.73 14.93
N LYS A 475 -29.82 -18.02 14.91
CA LYS A 475 -30.94 -18.56 15.70
C LYS A 475 -30.52 -19.79 16.50
N TYR A 476 -29.89 -20.76 15.85
CA TYR A 476 -29.32 -21.97 16.44
C TYR A 476 -28.05 -22.37 15.68
N ALA A 477 -27.09 -23.07 16.31
CA ALA A 477 -25.84 -23.48 15.68
C ALA A 477 -26.04 -24.25 14.35
N GLN A 478 -27.11 -25.06 14.27
CA GLN A 478 -27.45 -25.85 13.08
C GLN A 478 -27.99 -25.01 11.91
N THR A 479 -28.41 -23.76 12.16
CA THR A 479 -28.98 -22.86 11.15
C THR A 479 -27.96 -21.97 10.45
N GLY A 480 -26.67 -22.11 10.80
CA GLY A 480 -25.59 -21.26 10.30
C GLY A 480 -25.48 -19.94 11.07
N TYR A 481 -24.61 -19.04 10.57
CA TYR A 481 -24.34 -17.73 11.19
C TYR A 481 -23.83 -17.79 12.63
N ASP A 482 -23.19 -18.90 13.04
CA ASP A 482 -22.66 -19.09 14.39
C ASP A 482 -21.33 -18.33 14.58
N ILE A 483 -21.42 -17.00 14.60
CA ILE A 483 -20.30 -16.07 14.66
C ILE A 483 -20.64 -14.88 15.56
N ALA A 484 -19.71 -14.53 16.44
CA ALA A 484 -19.78 -13.35 17.28
C ALA A 484 -18.42 -12.65 17.41
N LEU A 485 -18.48 -11.33 17.61
CA LEU A 485 -17.33 -10.50 17.92
C LEU A 485 -17.43 -9.99 19.36
N MET A 486 -16.32 -10.01 20.08
CA MET A 486 -16.18 -9.35 21.38
C MET A 486 -15.19 -8.20 21.26
N LYS A 487 -15.65 -6.98 21.53
CA LYS A 487 -14.81 -5.78 21.58
C LYS A 487 -14.20 -5.64 22.97
N LEU A 488 -12.89 -5.48 23.07
CA LEU A 488 -12.19 -5.30 24.34
C LEU A 488 -12.28 -3.84 24.81
N ASP A 489 -12.43 -3.64 26.12
CA ASP A 489 -12.50 -2.30 26.73
C ASP A 489 -11.22 -1.47 26.56
N LYS A 490 -10.09 -2.16 26.38
CA LYS A 490 -8.78 -1.57 26.12
C LYS A 490 -8.04 -2.35 25.03
N PRO A 491 -7.21 -1.69 24.21
CA PRO A 491 -6.37 -2.37 23.24
C PRO A 491 -5.35 -3.27 23.93
N MET A 492 -5.21 -4.48 23.39
CA MET A 492 -4.20 -5.46 23.75
C MET A 492 -2.83 -5.04 23.22
N ASN A 493 -1.82 -5.13 24.08
CA ASN A 493 -0.43 -5.02 23.67
C ASN A 493 0.05 -6.37 23.16
N PHE A 494 0.52 -6.42 21.92
CA PHE A 494 0.98 -7.67 21.33
C PHE A 494 2.34 -8.09 21.88
N THR A 495 2.49 -9.39 22.03
CA THR A 495 3.71 -10.06 22.53
C THR A 495 3.86 -11.40 21.82
N ASP A 496 4.99 -12.08 21.95
CA ASP A 496 5.19 -13.42 21.35
C ASP A 496 4.14 -14.47 21.78
N ARG A 497 3.37 -14.20 22.85
CA ARG A 497 2.29 -15.06 23.35
C ARG A 497 0.88 -14.55 23.03
N GLN A 498 0.76 -13.36 22.44
CA GLN A 498 -0.50 -12.66 22.23
C GLN A 498 -0.41 -11.90 20.89
N LEU A 499 -0.82 -12.54 19.81
CA LEU A 499 -0.77 -12.02 18.44
C LEU A 499 -2.01 -12.50 17.66
N PRO A 500 -2.67 -11.66 16.85
CA PRO A 500 -3.82 -12.09 16.07
C PRO A 500 -3.50 -13.13 15.03
N ILE A 501 -4.54 -13.85 14.61
CA ILE A 501 -4.55 -14.68 13.42
C ILE A 501 -5.11 -13.87 12.24
N CYS A 502 -4.60 -14.15 11.04
CA CYS A 502 -5.13 -13.52 9.84
C CYS A 502 -6.50 -14.13 9.50
N LEU A 503 -7.47 -13.28 9.17
CA LEU A 503 -8.72 -13.74 8.57
C LEU A 503 -8.43 -14.27 7.16
N PRO A 504 -9.09 -15.35 6.72
CA PRO A 504 -9.00 -15.79 5.34
C PRO A 504 -9.49 -14.65 4.44
N SER A 505 -8.75 -14.37 3.38
CA SER A 505 -9.18 -13.39 2.40
C SER A 505 -10.36 -13.96 1.60
N LYS A 506 -11.18 -13.09 1.02
CA LYS A 506 -12.23 -13.56 0.08
C LYS A 506 -11.63 -14.24 -1.16
N GLU A 507 -10.35 -14.00 -1.44
CA GLU A 507 -9.57 -14.63 -2.51
C GLU A 507 -9.24 -16.10 -2.20
N ASP A 508 -9.25 -16.50 -0.91
CA ASP A 508 -8.93 -17.85 -0.46
C ASP A 508 -10.12 -18.81 -0.47
N ALA A 509 -11.31 -18.39 -0.90
CA ALA A 509 -12.55 -19.18 -0.81
C ALA A 509 -12.48 -20.54 -1.56
N ASN A 510 -11.58 -20.66 -2.56
CA ASN A 510 -11.37 -21.87 -3.33
C ASN A 510 -10.05 -22.60 -2.97
N ILE A 511 -9.32 -22.13 -1.97
CA ILE A 511 -8.09 -22.78 -1.52
C ILE A 511 -8.44 -24.04 -0.73
N LEU A 512 -7.82 -25.16 -1.13
CA LEU A 512 -7.83 -26.38 -0.34
C LEU A 512 -6.80 -26.25 0.78
N TYR A 513 -7.25 -25.96 2.00
CA TYR A 513 -6.39 -26.01 3.17
C TYR A 513 -6.05 -27.46 3.51
N THR A 514 -4.80 -27.85 3.33
CA THR A 514 -4.31 -29.22 3.57
C THR A 514 -3.63 -29.40 4.92
N ASP A 515 -3.36 -28.30 5.64
CA ASP A 515 -2.69 -28.27 6.94
C ASP A 515 -3.50 -27.44 7.94
N CYS A 516 -4.48 -28.09 8.59
CA CYS A 516 -5.44 -27.46 9.48
C CYS A 516 -5.27 -27.98 10.91
N TRP A 517 -5.35 -27.07 11.88
CA TRP A 517 -5.18 -27.37 13.31
C TRP A 517 -6.39 -26.91 14.10
N VAL A 518 -6.81 -27.71 15.08
CA VAL A 518 -7.82 -27.33 16.07
C VAL A 518 -7.15 -27.28 17.44
N ILE A 519 -7.38 -26.18 18.14
CA ILE A 519 -6.74 -25.87 19.42
C ILE A 519 -7.79 -25.47 20.45
N GLY A 520 -7.53 -25.77 21.72
CA GLY A 520 -8.42 -25.40 22.82
C GLY A 520 -8.26 -26.29 24.05
N TRP A 521 -9.02 -25.96 25.11
CA TRP A 521 -9.05 -26.69 26.38
C TRP A 521 -10.25 -27.63 26.50
N GLY A 522 -10.75 -28.13 25.36
CA GLY A 522 -11.91 -29.02 25.29
C GLY A 522 -11.62 -30.45 25.77
N TYR A 523 -12.68 -31.26 25.88
CA TYR A 523 -12.59 -32.64 26.34
C TYR A 523 -11.96 -33.56 25.28
N ARG A 524 -11.01 -34.40 25.71
CA ARG A 524 -10.32 -35.38 24.84
C ARG A 524 -11.15 -36.65 24.55
N LYS A 525 -12.38 -36.73 25.08
CA LYS A 525 -13.34 -37.85 24.91
C LYS A 525 -14.77 -37.31 24.87
N GLU A 526 -15.64 -37.91 24.08
CA GLU A 526 -16.99 -37.43 23.76
C GLU A 526 -18.03 -37.46 24.91
N LYS A 527 -17.61 -37.68 26.16
CA LYS A 527 -18.45 -37.64 27.38
C LYS A 527 -17.63 -37.26 28.61
N GLY A 528 -17.13 -36.04 28.66
CA GLY A 528 -16.51 -35.46 29.86
C GLY A 528 -17.19 -34.18 30.27
#